data_AF-A0A659UPQ9-F1
#
_entry.id   AF-A0A659UPQ9-F1
#
_cell.length_a   1.000
_cell.length_b   1.000
_cell.length_c   1.000
_cell.angle_alpha   90.00
_cell.angle_beta   90.00
_cell.angle_gamma   90.00
#
_symmetry.space_group_name_H-M   'P 1'
#
loop_
_entity.id
_entity.type
_entity.pdbx_description
1 polymer ?
#
loop_
_entity_poly.entity_id
_entity_poly.type
_entity_poly.pdbx_seq_one_letter_code
_entity_poly.pdbx_strand_id
1 'polypeptide(L)'
;GLGVRWLTFDQKTWQAEEATLAGLLSGKTRLVTLNYASNLTGSINRVKSLTQLAKKAGALVYVDAVQFAPHGLIDVQELGCDFLICSAYKFFGPHMGILWGRRDVLEGLKAYKCRCSSNGLPERFELGTPQ
;
A
#
# COMPACT_ATOMS: atom_id res chain seq x y z
N GLY A 1 -20.90 7.56 7.75
CA GLY A 1 -20.06 7.47 6.54
C GLY A 1 -18.60 7.24 6.91
N LEU A 2 -17.74 6.97 5.93
CA LEU A 2 -16.29 6.83 6.15
C LEU A 2 -15.64 8.21 6.25
N GLY A 3 -14.77 8.41 7.26
CA GLY A 3 -14.02 9.64 7.42
C GLY A 3 -12.62 9.50 6.84
N VAL A 4 -12.19 10.47 6.02
CA VAL A 4 -10.84 10.52 5.47
C VAL A 4 -10.05 11.59 6.23
N ARG A 5 -8.86 11.22 6.71
CA ARG A 5 -7.89 12.13 7.35
C ARG A 5 -6.62 12.13 6.52
N TRP A 6 -6.05 13.31 6.30
CA TRP A 6 -4.85 13.47 5.49
C TRP A 6 -3.62 13.52 6.38
N LEU A 7 -2.65 12.65 6.11
CA LEU A 7 -1.32 12.71 6.70
C LEU A 7 -0.51 13.76 5.96
N THR A 8 -0.11 14.82 6.67
CA THR A 8 0.80 15.84 6.15
C THR A 8 2.25 15.38 6.25
N PHE A 9 3.14 16.08 5.57
CA PHE A 9 4.58 15.85 5.58
C PHE A 9 5.33 17.11 6.04
N ASP A 10 6.54 16.94 6.54
CA ASP A 10 7.43 18.03 6.89
C ASP A 10 7.99 18.69 5.60
N GLN A 11 7.96 20.02 5.51
CA GLN A 11 8.33 20.75 4.30
C GLN A 11 9.85 20.90 4.10
N LYS A 12 10.67 20.51 5.09
CA LYS A 12 12.13 20.55 4.96
C LYS A 12 12.67 19.22 4.42
N THR A 13 12.10 18.12 4.89
CA THR A 13 12.49 16.75 4.55
C THR A 13 11.61 16.11 3.48
N TRP A 14 10.40 16.67 3.26
CA TRP A 14 9.35 16.13 2.41
C TRP A 14 8.89 14.72 2.82
N GLN A 15 9.08 14.35 4.08
CA GLN A 15 8.70 13.04 4.62
C GLN A 15 7.51 13.15 5.58
N ALA A 16 6.71 12.08 5.64
CA ALA A 16 5.70 11.93 6.68
C ALA A 16 6.36 11.57 8.01
N GLU A 17 5.92 12.24 9.09
CA GLU A 17 6.46 12.03 10.43
C GLU A 17 5.58 11.08 11.26
N GLU A 18 6.22 10.23 12.06
CA GLU A 18 5.53 9.28 12.94
C GLU A 18 4.63 9.97 13.97
N ALA A 19 5.06 11.08 14.53
CA ALA A 19 4.26 11.86 15.48
C ALA A 19 2.96 12.38 14.84
N THR A 20 3.07 12.88 13.61
CA THR A 20 1.92 13.37 12.82
C THR A 20 0.95 12.23 12.53
N LEU A 21 1.44 11.06 12.11
CA LEU A 21 0.59 9.88 11.93
C LEU A 21 -0.05 9.44 13.25
N ALA A 22 0.70 9.40 14.34
CA ALA A 22 0.20 8.97 15.65
C ALA A 22 -1.01 9.81 16.10
N GLY A 23 -0.96 11.13 15.92
CA GLY A 23 -2.07 12.03 16.25
C GLY A 23 -3.33 11.84 15.40
N LEU A 24 -3.21 11.23 14.22
CA LEU A 24 -4.35 10.93 13.34
C LEU A 24 -4.98 9.56 13.63
N LEU A 25 -4.26 8.65 14.29
CA LEU A 25 -4.72 7.30 14.57
C LEU A 25 -5.73 7.26 15.73
N SER A 26 -6.63 6.28 15.67
CA SER A 26 -7.60 6.01 16.73
C SER A 26 -8.10 4.57 16.62
N GLY A 27 -8.84 4.08 17.62
CA GLY A 27 -9.53 2.78 17.53
C GLY A 27 -10.59 2.69 16.42
N LYS A 28 -10.90 3.80 15.74
CA LYS A 28 -11.78 3.84 14.55
C LYS A 28 -11.00 3.79 13.23
N THR A 29 -9.68 3.87 13.26
CA THR A 29 -8.87 3.74 12.04
C THR A 29 -9.00 2.31 11.51
N ARG A 30 -9.22 2.17 10.20
CA ARG A 30 -9.38 0.88 9.53
C ARG A 30 -8.34 0.63 8.45
N LEU A 31 -7.90 1.69 7.79
CA LEU A 31 -6.93 1.65 6.69
C LEU A 31 -6.00 2.85 6.78
N VAL A 32 -4.71 2.62 6.56
CA VAL A 32 -3.69 3.65 6.38
C VAL A 32 -3.02 3.42 5.03
N THR A 33 -3.07 4.43 4.17
CA THR A 33 -2.45 4.41 2.84
C THR A 33 -1.18 5.24 2.86
N LEU A 34 -0.03 4.63 2.59
CA LEU A 34 1.28 5.27 2.63
C LEU A 34 1.90 5.31 1.24
N ASN A 35 2.46 6.45 0.87
CA ASN A 35 3.32 6.55 -0.30
C ASN A 35 4.76 6.20 0.11
N TYR A 36 5.39 5.27 -0.60
CA TYR A 36 6.76 4.84 -0.31
C TYR A 36 7.77 5.89 -0.76
N ALA A 37 7.68 6.30 -2.03
CA ALA A 37 8.49 7.37 -2.57
C ALA A 37 7.62 8.35 -3.35
N SER A 38 7.86 9.64 -3.13
CA SER A 38 7.11 10.72 -3.78
C SER A 38 7.59 10.90 -5.21
N ASN A 39 6.66 10.89 -6.17
CA ASN A 39 6.96 11.19 -7.57
C ASN A 39 7.29 12.67 -7.82
N LEU A 40 6.94 13.56 -6.88
CA LEU A 40 7.11 15.00 -7.02
C LEU A 40 8.42 15.47 -6.38
N THR A 41 8.69 15.02 -5.16
CA THR A 41 9.82 15.48 -4.35
C THR A 41 10.98 14.49 -4.31
N GLY A 42 10.77 13.25 -4.75
CA GLY A 42 11.76 12.17 -4.65
C GLY A 42 12.02 11.67 -3.23
N SER A 43 11.32 12.21 -2.22
CA SER A 43 11.49 11.78 -0.84
C SER A 43 11.04 10.33 -0.64
N ILE A 44 11.79 9.60 0.17
CA ILE A 44 11.50 8.21 0.55
C ILE A 44 11.00 8.22 2.00
N ASN A 45 9.77 7.79 2.21
CA ASN A 45 9.17 7.71 3.53
C ASN A 45 9.69 6.49 4.31
N ARG A 46 9.73 6.62 5.64
CA ARG A 46 10.08 5.52 6.56
C ARG A 46 8.90 4.54 6.70
N VAL A 47 8.51 3.89 5.60
CA VAL A 47 7.28 3.08 5.52
C VAL A 47 7.23 1.99 6.59
N LYS A 48 8.36 1.36 6.93
CA LYS A 48 8.43 0.34 7.97
C LYS A 48 7.92 0.86 9.32
N SER A 49 8.43 2.01 9.78
CA SER A 49 8.04 2.56 11.09
C SER A 49 6.61 3.11 11.08
N LEU A 50 6.20 3.76 10.00
CA LEU A 50 4.82 4.21 9.79
C LEU A 50 3.83 3.03 9.76
N THR A 51 4.21 1.93 9.12
CA THR A 51 3.43 0.68 9.10
C THR A 51 3.27 0.13 10.51
N GLN A 52 4.36 -0.02 11.27
CA GLN A 52 4.29 -0.51 12.66
C GLN A 52 3.35 0.33 13.52
N LEU A 53 3.38 1.66 13.38
CA LEU A 53 2.50 2.57 14.09
C LEU A 53 1.02 2.37 13.71
N ALA A 54 0.73 2.23 12.42
CA ALA A 54 -0.61 1.94 11.92
C ALA A 54 -1.13 0.56 12.37
N LYS A 55 -0.28 -0.47 12.36
CA LYS A 55 -0.61 -1.81 12.85
C LYS A 55 -0.93 -1.83 14.35
N LYS A 56 -0.22 -1.03 15.17
CA LYS A 56 -0.55 -0.85 16.60
C LYS A 56 -1.95 -0.30 16.84
N ALA A 57 -2.48 0.49 15.90
CA ALA A 57 -3.87 0.97 15.93
C ALA A 57 -4.89 -0.04 15.36
N GLY A 58 -4.46 -1.23 14.95
CA GLY A 58 -5.31 -2.27 14.36
C GLY A 58 -5.73 -1.99 12.91
N ALA A 59 -5.07 -1.05 12.23
CA ALA A 59 -5.39 -0.72 10.85
C ALA A 59 -4.72 -1.68 9.84
N LEU A 60 -5.35 -1.84 8.68
CA LEU A 60 -4.67 -2.36 7.49
C LEU A 60 -3.75 -1.27 6.92
N VAL A 61 -2.65 -1.68 6.29
CA VAL A 61 -1.67 -0.79 5.68
C VAL A 61 -1.50 -1.10 4.21
N TYR A 62 -1.73 -0.07 3.38
CA TYR A 62 -1.62 -0.12 1.93
C TYR A 62 -0.47 0.78 1.49
N VAL A 63 0.51 0.21 0.77
CA VAL A 63 1.71 0.94 0.36
C VAL A 63 1.71 1.15 -1.15
N ASP A 64 1.80 2.41 -1.57
CA ASP A 64 2.10 2.79 -2.94
C ASP A 64 3.62 2.84 -3.14
N ALA A 65 4.16 1.84 -3.85
CA ALA A 65 5.56 1.73 -4.18
C ALA A 65 5.85 1.99 -5.67
N VAL A 66 4.93 2.61 -6.42
CA VAL A 66 5.08 2.86 -7.87
C VAL A 66 6.41 3.54 -8.21
N GLN A 67 6.84 4.50 -7.40
CA GLN A 67 8.10 5.21 -7.60
C GLN A 67 9.28 4.62 -6.83
N PHE A 68 9.04 3.81 -5.80
CA PHE A 68 10.15 3.21 -5.06
C PHE A 68 10.67 1.94 -5.74
N ALA A 69 9.78 1.13 -6.31
CA ALA A 69 10.11 -0.15 -6.93
C ALA A 69 11.22 -0.10 -8.01
N PRO A 70 11.33 0.96 -8.85
CA PRO A 70 12.44 1.09 -9.79
C PRO A 70 13.82 1.35 -9.16
N HIS A 71 13.85 1.73 -7.88
CA HIS A 71 15.04 2.27 -7.22
C HIS A 71 15.50 1.48 -6.00
N GLY A 72 14.71 0.50 -5.53
CA GLY A 72 15.05 -0.27 -4.35
C GLY A 72 14.36 -1.63 -4.32
N LEU A 73 15.01 -2.58 -3.66
CA LEU A 73 14.41 -3.88 -3.35
C LEU A 73 13.41 -3.72 -2.21
N ILE A 74 12.26 -4.36 -2.36
CA ILE A 74 11.15 -4.27 -1.43
C ILE A 74 11.00 -5.61 -0.74
N ASP A 75 11.12 -5.63 0.58
CA ASP A 75 10.74 -6.76 1.42
C ASP A 75 9.41 -6.47 2.13
N VAL A 76 8.32 -7.02 1.58
CA VAL A 76 6.97 -6.87 2.14
C VAL A 76 6.80 -7.49 3.53
N GLN A 77 7.60 -8.51 3.87
CA GLN A 77 7.57 -9.14 5.18
C GLN A 77 8.25 -8.24 6.21
N GLU A 78 9.39 -7.64 5.84
CA GLU A 78 10.09 -6.68 6.68
C GLU A 78 9.26 -5.41 6.92
N LEU A 79 8.57 -4.92 5.89
CA LEU A 79 7.68 -3.77 6.00
C LEU A 79 6.46 -4.05 6.87
N GLY A 80 5.95 -5.29 6.84
CA GLY A 80 4.75 -5.69 7.57
C GLY A 80 3.45 -5.08 7.05
N CYS A 81 3.42 -4.63 5.79
CA CYS A 81 2.21 -4.08 5.18
C CYS A 81 1.19 -5.17 4.83
N ASP A 82 -0.06 -4.76 4.60
CA ASP A 82 -1.14 -5.67 4.18
C ASP A 82 -1.28 -5.70 2.65
N PHE A 83 -0.91 -4.60 1.99
CA PHE A 83 -0.87 -4.47 0.53
C PHE A 83 0.33 -3.65 0.09
N LEU A 84 0.88 -3.99 -1.06
CA LEU A 84 1.86 -3.17 -1.77
C LEU A 84 1.55 -3.18 -3.25
N ILE A 85 1.52 -2.00 -3.86
CA ILE A 85 1.35 -1.85 -5.30
C ILE A 85 2.55 -1.21 -5.97
N CYS A 86 2.74 -1.57 -7.24
CA CYS A 86 3.63 -0.83 -8.14
C CYS A 86 3.16 -0.96 -9.59
N SER A 87 3.84 -0.25 -10.49
CA SER A 87 3.56 -0.29 -11.92
C SER A 87 4.78 -0.82 -12.67
N ALA A 88 4.63 -1.93 -13.39
CA ALA A 88 5.74 -2.59 -14.08
C ALA A 88 6.43 -1.68 -15.10
N TYR A 89 5.67 -0.84 -15.80
CA TYR A 89 6.21 0.13 -16.77
C TYR A 89 7.11 1.23 -16.18
N LYS A 90 7.19 1.34 -14.84
CA LYS A 90 8.15 2.23 -14.19
C LYS A 90 9.55 1.62 -14.04
N PHE A 91 9.69 0.31 -14.26
CA PHE A 91 10.95 -0.43 -14.20
C PHE A 91 11.11 -1.36 -15.41
N PHE A 92 10.88 -0.80 -16.61
CA PHE A 92 11.08 -1.46 -17.92
C PHE A 92 10.17 -2.66 -18.22
N GLY A 93 9.10 -2.84 -17.46
CA GLY A 93 8.05 -3.81 -17.76
C GLY A 93 6.96 -3.27 -18.68
N PRO A 94 5.94 -4.09 -18.98
CA PRO A 94 4.78 -3.67 -19.75
C PRO A 94 3.87 -2.72 -18.96
N HIS A 95 2.87 -2.13 -19.63
CA HIS A 95 1.83 -1.31 -19.02
C HIS A 95 0.86 -2.14 -18.16
N MET A 96 1.36 -2.65 -17.04
CA MET A 96 0.63 -3.46 -16.07
C MET A 96 0.85 -2.95 -14.64
N GLY A 97 -0.20 -3.05 -13.82
CA GLY A 97 -0.12 -2.86 -12.38
C GLY A 97 0.16 -4.18 -11.68
N ILE A 98 0.86 -4.11 -10.54
CA ILE A 98 1.14 -5.26 -9.68
C ILE A 98 0.59 -4.94 -8.29
N LEU A 99 -0.13 -5.89 -7.71
CA LEU A 99 -0.56 -5.87 -6.32
C LEU A 99 0.00 -7.12 -5.63
N TRP A 100 0.82 -6.91 -4.62
CA TRP A 100 1.02 -7.90 -3.58
C TRP A 100 0.03 -7.63 -2.45
N GLY A 101 -0.54 -8.69 -1.87
CA GLY A 101 -1.35 -8.60 -0.67
C GLY A 101 -1.13 -9.77 0.26
N ARG A 102 -1.23 -9.54 1.57
CA ARG A 102 -1.11 -10.61 2.56
C ARG A 102 -2.26 -11.61 2.37
N ARG A 103 -1.94 -12.90 2.37
CA ARG A 103 -2.87 -13.97 1.96
C ARG A 103 -4.19 -13.96 2.75
N ASP A 104 -4.10 -13.95 4.09
CA ASP A 104 -5.26 -13.89 4.99
C ASP A 104 -6.18 -12.70 4.70
N VAL A 105 -5.57 -11.55 4.37
CA VAL A 105 -6.31 -10.33 4.03
C VAL A 105 -7.02 -10.50 2.69
N LEU A 106 -6.31 -11.00 1.66
CA LEU A 106 -6.89 -11.23 0.34
C LEU A 106 -8.00 -12.29 0.35
N GLU A 107 -7.86 -13.35 1.14
CA GLU A 107 -8.89 -14.38 1.31
C GLU A 107 -10.17 -13.82 1.94
N GLY A 108 -10.03 -12.92 2.92
CA GLY A 108 -11.14 -12.27 3.61
C GLY A 108 -11.84 -11.15 2.83
N LEU A 109 -11.25 -10.66 1.73
CA LEU A 109 -11.82 -9.58 0.93
C LEU A 109 -12.78 -10.09 -0.16
N LYS A 110 -13.88 -9.35 -0.35
CA LYS A 110 -14.75 -9.53 -1.51
C LYS A 110 -14.11 -8.87 -2.73
N ALA A 111 -13.57 -9.68 -3.63
CA ALA A 111 -12.99 -9.17 -4.87
C ALA A 111 -14.04 -8.59 -5.82
N TYR A 112 -13.70 -7.49 -6.49
CA TYR A 112 -14.42 -7.00 -7.66
C TYR A 112 -13.88 -7.74 -8.89
N LYS A 113 -14.69 -8.59 -9.51
CA LYS A 113 -14.23 -9.50 -10.58
C LYS A 113 -15.33 -9.79 -11.59
N CYS A 114 -14.92 -10.24 -12.78
CA CYS A 114 -15.83 -10.77 -13.78
C CYS A 114 -16.53 -12.03 -13.26
N ARG A 115 -17.79 -12.25 -13.67
CA ARG A 115 -18.58 -13.42 -13.24
C ARG A 115 -17.88 -14.75 -13.56
N CYS A 116 -17.14 -14.80 -14.67
CA CYS A 116 -16.41 -15.98 -15.12
C CYS A 116 -15.05 -16.19 -14.42
N SER A 117 -14.50 -15.19 -13.73
CA SER A 117 -13.22 -15.34 -13.02
C SER A 117 -13.36 -16.32 -11.86
N SER A 118 -12.29 -17.05 -11.54
CA SER A 118 -12.24 -17.95 -10.37
C SER A 118 -12.48 -17.20 -9.05
N ASN A 119 -12.82 -17.93 -7.99
CA ASN A 119 -12.81 -17.41 -6.61
C ASN A 119 -11.46 -17.64 -5.91
N GLY A 120 -10.53 -18.36 -6.54
CA GLY A 120 -9.17 -18.61 -6.05
C GLY A 120 -8.26 -17.39 -6.15
N LEU A 121 -7.14 -17.43 -5.42
CA LEU A 121 -6.06 -16.46 -5.56
C LEU A 121 -5.02 -17.01 -6.56
N PRO A 122 -4.43 -16.15 -7.42
CA PRO A 122 -4.66 -14.71 -7.52
C PRO A 122 -5.86 -14.30 -8.40
N GLU A 123 -6.45 -15.24 -9.16
CA GLU A 123 -7.30 -14.96 -10.33
C GLU A 123 -8.57 -14.19 -9.97
N ARG A 124 -9.06 -14.30 -8.74
CA ARG A 124 -10.23 -13.54 -8.29
C ARG A 124 -9.99 -12.03 -8.25
N PHE A 125 -8.75 -11.57 -8.19
CA PHE A 125 -8.38 -10.14 -8.20
C PHE A 125 -7.87 -9.66 -9.56
N GLU A 126 -7.82 -10.55 -10.55
CA GLU A 126 -7.47 -10.20 -11.92
C GLU A 126 -8.73 -9.77 -12.68
N LEU A 127 -8.67 -8.57 -13.26
CA LEU A 127 -9.82 -7.94 -13.94
C LEU A 127 -9.90 -8.32 -15.43
N GLY A 128 -8.94 -9.10 -15.95
CA GLY A 128 -8.85 -9.51 -17.36
C GLY A 128 -8.90 -11.02 -17.54
N THR A 129 -8.61 -11.47 -18.77
CA THR A 129 -8.27 -12.88 -19.02
C THR A 129 -7.02 -13.20 -18.19
N PRO A 130 -7.03 -14.27 -17.36
CA PRO A 130 -5.85 -14.66 -16.60
C PRO A 130 -4.63 -14.82 -17.52
N GLN A 131 -3.47 -14.31 -17.11
CA GLN A 131 -2.21 -14.43 -17.86
C GLN A 131 -1.45 -15.72 -17.53
#